data_AF-A0AAN8FAP3-F1
#
_entry.id   AF-A0AAN8FAP3-F1
#
_cell.length_a   1.000
_cell.length_b   1.000
_cell.length_c   1.000
_cell.angle_alpha   90.00
_cell.angle_beta   90.00
_cell.angle_gamma   90.00
#
_symmetry.space_group_name_H-M   'P 1'
#
loop_
_entity.id
_entity.type
_entity.pdbx_description
1 polymer ?
#
loop_
_entity_poly.entity_id
_entity_poly.type
_entity_poly.pdbx_seq_one_letter_code
_entity_poly.pdbx_strand_id
1 'polypeptide(L)'
;MIINRQTHRIDRSVTMRYYYSISDISIGGQCICYGHAESCPSDPVTGQFKCECRHNTCGESCNRCCPLFNQLQWKPGTNAHPNICQQCQCFNHADSCVYDEELDRNKWSITPEGVYEGGGRCVDCKHNTEGFNCERCKDGYYRPSG
;
A
#
# COMPACT_ATOMS: atom_id res chain seq x y z
N MET A 1 2.36 63.84 -45.93
CA MET A 1 2.15 63.04 -44.71
C MET A 1 1.66 61.66 -45.14
N ILE A 2 2.57 60.69 -45.32
CA ILE A 2 2.19 59.34 -45.71
C ILE A 2 1.79 58.59 -44.43
N ILE A 3 0.50 58.33 -44.28
CA ILE A 3 -0.05 57.60 -43.13
C ILE A 3 0.29 56.11 -43.36
N ASN A 4 1.28 55.61 -42.61
CA ASN A 4 1.67 54.20 -42.57
C ASN A 4 0.52 53.38 -41.98
N ARG A 5 -0.36 52.86 -42.84
CA ARG A 5 -1.49 52.02 -42.44
C ARG A 5 -0.97 50.59 -42.24
N GLN A 6 -0.52 50.28 -41.02
CA GLN A 6 -0.22 48.90 -40.63
C GLN A 6 -1.53 48.08 -40.66
N THR A 7 -1.81 47.45 -41.80
CA THR A 7 -2.76 46.34 -41.85
C THR A 7 -2.11 45.18 -41.10
N HIS A 8 -2.55 44.95 -39.86
CA HIS A 8 -2.13 43.84 -39.01
C HIS A 8 -2.66 42.48 -39.55
N ARG A 9 -2.50 42.23 -40.86
CA ARG A 9 -2.78 40.94 -41.47
C ARG A 9 -1.51 40.12 -41.35
N ILE A 10 -1.55 39.16 -40.43
CA ILE A 10 -0.49 38.18 -40.25
C ILE A 10 -0.29 37.49 -41.60
N ASP A 11 0.92 37.57 -42.15
CA ASP A 11 1.24 36.96 -43.44
C ASP A 11 1.14 35.43 -43.32
N ARG A 12 0.26 34.86 -44.14
CA ARG A 12 0.00 33.42 -44.15
C ARG A 12 1.24 32.61 -44.57
N SER A 13 2.13 33.19 -45.38
CA SER A 13 3.42 32.59 -45.77
C SER A 13 4.36 32.41 -44.57
N VAL A 14 4.25 33.31 -43.59
CA VAL A 14 5.03 33.30 -42.35
C VAL A 14 4.43 32.28 -41.37
N THR A 15 3.10 32.29 -41.17
CA THR A 15 2.44 31.33 -40.26
C THR A 15 2.49 29.88 -40.76
N MET A 16 2.54 29.65 -42.07
CA MET A 16 2.63 28.30 -42.66
C MET A 16 3.98 27.61 -42.42
N ARG A 17 4.98 28.32 -41.88
CA ARG A 17 6.31 27.79 -41.55
C ARG A 17 6.49 27.53 -40.05
N TYR A 18 5.52 27.91 -39.23
CA TYR A 18 5.53 27.62 -37.80
C TYR A 18 4.61 26.45 -37.52
N TYR A 19 5.19 25.25 -37.50
CA TYR A 19 4.50 24.03 -37.08
C TYR A 19 5.41 23.22 -36.18
N TYR A 20 4.79 22.47 -35.28
CA TYR A 20 5.45 21.42 -34.54
C TYR A 20 5.30 20.12 -35.33
N SER A 21 6.40 19.39 -35.53
CA SER A 21 6.35 18.03 -36.03
C SER A 21 7.07 17.11 -35.06
N ILE A 22 6.41 16.04 -34.65
CA ILE A 22 6.97 15.03 -33.78
C ILE A 22 7.06 13.75 -34.59
N SER A 23 8.27 13.20 -34.70
CA SER A 23 8.51 11.94 -35.42
C SER A 23 8.26 10.72 -34.53
N ASP A 24 8.52 10.83 -33.23
CA ASP A 24 8.35 9.76 -32.25
C ASP A 24 8.21 10.33 -30.83
N ILE A 25 7.46 9.63 -29.97
CA ILE A 25 7.41 9.87 -28.52
C ILE A 25 7.58 8.52 -27.84
N SER A 26 8.70 8.35 -27.15
CA SER A 26 8.97 7.19 -26.31
C SER A 26 9.09 7.60 -24.85
N ILE A 27 8.25 7.00 -24.00
CA ILE A 27 8.24 7.27 -22.55
C ILE A 27 8.54 5.95 -21.84
N GLY A 28 9.74 5.85 -21.27
CA GLY A 28 10.12 4.76 -20.39
C GLY A 28 9.53 4.94 -18.99
N GLY A 29 9.08 3.86 -18.38
CA GLY A 29 8.54 3.85 -17.02
C GLY A 29 8.69 2.49 -16.35
N GLN A 30 8.49 2.47 -15.04
CA GLN A 30 8.45 1.25 -14.24
C GLN A 30 7.27 1.32 -13.28
N CYS A 31 6.72 0.16 -12.92
CA CYS A 31 5.66 0.10 -11.93
C CYS A 31 6.18 0.50 -10.55
N ILE A 32 5.36 1.24 -9.80
CA ILE A 32 5.65 1.62 -8.43
C ILE A 32 5.08 0.52 -7.53
N CYS A 33 5.96 -0.36 -7.04
CA CYS A 33 5.60 -1.44 -6.10
C CYS A 33 6.28 -1.29 -4.73
N TYR A 34 6.87 -0.12 -4.45
CA TYR A 34 7.60 0.20 -3.21
C TYR A 34 8.65 -0.84 -2.77
N GLY A 35 9.30 -1.52 -3.72
CA GLY A 35 10.30 -2.55 -3.41
C GLY A 35 9.73 -3.88 -2.90
N HIS A 36 8.41 -4.09 -3.02
CA HIS A 36 7.74 -5.33 -2.61
C HIS A 36 7.28 -6.22 -3.76
N ALA A 37 7.57 -5.87 -5.01
CA ALA A 37 7.33 -6.75 -6.16
C ALA A 37 8.49 -6.66 -7.16
N GLU A 38 8.71 -7.76 -7.86
CA GLU A 38 9.70 -7.89 -8.92
C GLU A 38 9.09 -7.64 -10.31
N SER A 39 7.79 -7.89 -10.43
CA SER A 39 7.00 -7.86 -11.66
C SER A 39 5.66 -7.19 -11.44
N CYS A 40 5.12 -6.62 -12.51
CA CYS A 40 3.77 -6.05 -12.55
C CYS A 40 3.10 -6.41 -13.88
N PRO A 41 2.62 -7.65 -14.07
CA PRO A 41 1.94 -8.03 -15.30
C PRO A 41 0.64 -7.22 -15.50
N SER A 42 0.19 -7.13 -16.75
CA SER A 42 -1.13 -6.60 -17.06
C SER A 42 -2.21 -7.60 -16.66
N ASP A 43 -3.21 -7.15 -15.92
CA ASP A 43 -4.39 -7.93 -15.60
C ASP A 43 -5.15 -8.32 -16.89
N PRO A 44 -5.49 -9.61 -17.08
CA PRO A 44 -6.05 -10.09 -18.35
C PRO A 44 -7.48 -9.60 -18.62
N VAL A 45 -8.20 -9.09 -17.62
CA VAL A 45 -9.59 -8.63 -17.75
C VAL A 45 -9.64 -7.11 -17.96
N THR A 46 -8.87 -6.37 -17.17
CA THR A 46 -8.89 -4.89 -17.14
C THR A 46 -7.77 -4.26 -17.95
N GLY A 47 -6.72 -5.01 -18.28
CA GLY A 47 -5.51 -4.51 -18.94
C GLY A 47 -4.62 -3.64 -18.05
N GLN A 48 -4.96 -3.45 -16.78
CA GLN A 48 -4.19 -2.61 -15.86
C GLN A 48 -2.97 -3.35 -15.31
N PHE A 49 -1.83 -2.67 -15.21
CA PHE A 49 -0.64 -3.24 -14.59
C PHE A 49 -0.78 -3.27 -13.08
N LYS A 50 -0.63 -4.45 -12.49
CA LYS A 50 -0.75 -4.68 -11.04
C LYS A 50 0.49 -5.36 -10.50
N CYS A 51 1.01 -4.89 -9.38
CA CYS A 51 2.17 -5.49 -8.75
C CYS A 51 1.88 -6.90 -8.22
N GLU A 52 2.77 -7.85 -8.49
CA GLU A 52 2.77 -9.17 -7.83
C GLU A 52 3.43 -9.05 -6.45
N CYS A 53 2.66 -8.56 -5.48
CA CYS A 53 3.17 -8.23 -4.16
C CYS A 53 3.73 -9.44 -3.40
N ARG A 54 4.90 -9.23 -2.80
CA ARG A 54 5.61 -10.11 -1.85
C ARG A 54 5.65 -9.44 -0.48
N HIS A 55 6.42 -10.01 0.45
CA HIS A 55 6.69 -9.40 1.76
C HIS A 55 5.41 -9.16 2.60
N ASN A 56 4.37 -9.97 2.39
CA ASN A 56 3.04 -9.85 3.02
C ASN A 56 2.39 -8.47 2.81
N THR A 57 2.69 -7.83 1.68
CA THR A 57 2.06 -6.57 1.25
C THR A 57 0.94 -6.85 0.25
N CYS A 58 -0.03 -5.95 0.23
CA CYS A 58 -1.24 -6.05 -0.56
C CYS A 58 -1.60 -4.69 -1.16
N GLY A 59 -2.53 -4.68 -2.11
CA GLY A 59 -2.93 -3.49 -2.88
C GLY A 59 -2.33 -3.47 -4.28
N GLU A 60 -2.79 -2.57 -5.14
CA GLU A 60 -2.35 -2.50 -6.55
C GLU A 60 -0.85 -2.22 -6.68
N SER A 61 -0.30 -1.46 -5.73
CA SER A 61 1.09 -1.05 -5.67
C SER A 61 1.83 -1.59 -4.45
N CYS A 62 1.29 -2.59 -3.74
CA CYS A 62 1.88 -3.10 -2.50
C CYS A 62 2.02 -2.03 -1.39
N ASN A 63 1.05 -1.12 -1.34
CA ASN A 63 1.07 0.09 -0.52
C ASN A 63 0.50 -0.08 0.89
N ARG A 64 0.20 -1.33 1.30
CA ARG A 64 -0.28 -1.68 2.63
C ARG A 64 0.13 -3.09 2.97
N CYS A 65 0.16 -3.43 4.25
CA CYS A 65 0.24 -4.83 4.67
C CYS A 65 -1.07 -5.56 4.37
N CYS A 66 -0.98 -6.88 4.14
CA CYS A 66 -2.15 -7.73 3.98
C CYS A 66 -2.95 -7.85 5.29
N PRO A 67 -4.22 -8.28 5.23
CA PRO A 67 -4.98 -8.61 6.43
C PRO A 67 -4.19 -9.57 7.31
N LEU A 68 -4.18 -9.32 8.62
CA LEU A 68 -3.44 -10.07 9.65
C LEU A 68 -1.92 -9.82 9.71
N PHE A 69 -1.34 -8.97 8.84
CA PHE A 69 0.10 -8.67 8.83
C PHE A 69 0.44 -7.24 9.29
N ASN A 70 -0.24 -6.76 10.34
CA ASN A 70 -0.09 -5.38 10.83
C ASN A 70 0.56 -5.31 12.23
N GLN A 71 1.46 -6.25 12.57
CA GLN A 71 2.19 -6.20 13.83
C GLN A 71 3.16 -5.02 13.89
N LEU A 72 3.75 -4.67 12.74
CA LEU A 72 4.61 -3.51 12.55
C LEU A 72 3.99 -2.58 11.52
N GLN A 73 4.33 -1.29 11.60
CA GLN A 73 3.95 -0.31 10.59
C GLN A 73 4.54 -0.66 9.22
N TRP A 74 3.73 -0.55 8.17
CA TRP A 74 4.18 -0.71 6.78
C TRP A 74 5.30 0.27 6.44
N LYS A 75 6.32 -0.21 5.72
CA LYS A 75 7.45 0.59 5.20
C LYS A 75 7.86 0.07 3.83
N PRO A 76 8.33 0.93 2.91
CA PRO A 76 8.79 0.51 1.60
C PRO A 76 10.00 -0.42 1.72
N GLY A 77 10.08 -1.45 0.89
CA GLY A 77 11.24 -2.32 0.76
C GLY A 77 12.45 -1.59 0.20
N THR A 78 13.63 -1.90 0.74
CA THR A 78 14.92 -1.39 0.29
C THR A 78 15.89 -2.55 0.09
N ASN A 79 16.99 -2.34 -0.63
CA ASN A 79 18.02 -3.37 -0.84
C ASN A 79 18.64 -3.87 0.47
N ALA A 80 18.70 -3.03 1.50
CA ALA A 80 19.25 -3.38 2.81
C ALA A 80 18.20 -4.04 3.72
N HIS A 81 16.96 -3.54 3.68
CA HIS A 81 15.87 -4.00 4.54
C HIS A 81 14.62 -4.24 3.69
N PRO A 82 14.15 -5.51 3.57
CA PRO A 82 12.98 -5.85 2.76
C PRO A 82 11.66 -5.33 3.37
N ASN A 83 11.67 -4.94 4.65
CA ASN A 83 10.53 -4.41 5.39
C ASN A 83 9.26 -5.26 5.24
N ILE A 84 9.43 -6.55 5.56
CA ILE A 84 8.36 -7.55 5.48
C ILE A 84 7.31 -7.25 6.55
N CYS A 85 6.04 -7.21 6.14
CA CYS A 85 4.93 -7.06 7.06
C CYS A 85 4.83 -8.29 7.97
N GLN A 86 4.77 -8.05 9.28
CA GLN A 86 4.79 -9.09 10.31
C GLN A 86 3.37 -9.45 10.75
N GLN A 87 3.13 -10.76 10.92
CA GLN A 87 1.83 -11.31 11.32
C GLN A 87 1.47 -10.92 12.77
N CYS A 88 0.22 -10.53 12.99
CA CYS A 88 -0.35 -10.33 14.32
C CYS A 88 -0.67 -11.65 15.00
N GLN A 89 -0.57 -11.69 16.33
CA GLN A 89 -1.11 -12.80 17.11
C GLN A 89 -2.57 -12.51 17.49
N CYS A 90 -3.50 -13.26 16.91
CA CYS A 90 -4.92 -13.19 17.27
C CYS A 90 -5.46 -14.50 17.85
N PHE A 91 -4.59 -15.46 18.18
CA PHE A 91 -4.94 -16.80 18.67
C PHE A 91 -6.00 -17.52 17.81
N ASN A 92 -5.98 -17.27 16.49
CA ASN A 92 -6.97 -17.77 15.54
C ASN A 92 -8.43 -17.36 15.86
N HIS A 93 -8.59 -16.21 16.50
CA HIS A 93 -9.88 -15.59 16.80
C HIS A 93 -10.16 -14.37 15.93
N ALA A 94 -9.28 -13.96 15.03
CA ALA A 94 -9.55 -12.91 14.05
C ALA A 94 -8.84 -13.20 12.74
N ASP A 95 -9.43 -12.73 11.63
CA ASP A 95 -8.85 -12.87 10.28
C ASP A 95 -8.09 -11.61 9.85
N SER A 96 -8.14 -10.56 10.66
CA SER A 96 -7.49 -9.29 10.38
C SER A 96 -7.07 -8.56 11.65
N CYS A 97 -6.10 -7.67 11.50
CA CYS A 97 -5.62 -6.79 12.54
C CYS A 97 -5.21 -5.45 11.91
N VAL A 98 -5.12 -4.41 12.73
CA VAL A 98 -4.62 -3.09 12.35
C VAL A 98 -3.41 -2.74 13.21
N TYR A 99 -2.49 -1.95 12.67
CA TYR A 99 -1.37 -1.43 13.45
C TYR A 99 -1.84 -0.25 14.30
N ASP A 100 -1.40 -0.23 15.55
CA ASP A 100 -1.64 0.85 16.49
C ASP A 100 -0.35 1.26 17.21
N GLU A 101 -0.04 2.55 17.09
CA GLU A 101 1.20 3.13 17.61
C GLU A 101 1.26 3.15 19.15
N GLU A 102 0.12 3.29 19.84
CA GLU A 102 0.09 3.27 21.29
C GLU A 102 0.40 1.86 21.84
N LEU A 103 -0.12 0.82 21.19
CA LEU A 103 0.19 -0.56 21.56
C LEU A 103 1.67 -0.89 21.33
N ASP A 104 2.26 -0.38 20.26
CA ASP A 104 3.69 -0.56 19.98
C ASP A 104 4.57 0.16 20.99
N ARG A 105 4.25 1.43 21.29
CA ARG A 105 4.97 2.22 22.29
C ARG A 105 4.90 1.57 23.67
N ASN A 106 3.73 1.07 24.06
CA ASN A 106 3.51 0.51 25.38
C ASN A 106 3.84 -1.00 25.46
N LYS A 107 4.20 -1.64 24.34
CA LYS A 107 4.50 -3.08 24.22
C LYS A 107 3.38 -3.95 24.79
N TRP A 108 2.16 -3.71 24.31
CA TRP A 108 0.95 -4.44 24.72
C TRP A 108 0.47 -5.49 23.72
N SER A 109 0.91 -5.39 22.47
CA SER A 109 0.65 -6.43 21.47
C SER A 109 1.71 -7.53 21.55
N ILE A 110 1.31 -8.77 21.25
CA ILE A 110 2.20 -9.92 21.31
C ILE A 110 2.45 -10.47 19.90
N THR A 111 3.67 -10.92 19.63
CA THR A 111 4.00 -11.61 18.39
C THR A 111 3.57 -13.08 18.43
N PRO A 112 3.53 -13.79 17.29
CA PRO A 112 3.29 -15.23 17.26
C PRO A 112 4.26 -16.05 18.14
N GLU A 113 5.47 -15.55 18.35
CA GLU A 113 6.51 -16.15 19.20
C GLU A 113 6.30 -15.91 20.70
N GLY A 114 5.29 -15.12 21.09
CA GLY A 114 4.99 -14.82 22.48
C GLY A 114 5.76 -13.63 23.06
N VAL A 115 6.37 -12.79 22.21
CA VAL A 115 7.13 -11.61 22.63
C VAL A 115 6.24 -10.37 22.61
N TYR A 116 6.30 -9.54 23.65
CA TYR A 116 5.58 -8.26 23.70
C TYR A 116 6.31 -7.21 22.87
N GLU A 117 6.02 -7.16 21.59
CA GLU A 117 6.64 -6.26 20.62
C GLU A 117 5.65 -5.94 19.48
N GLY A 118 5.64 -4.70 19.02
CA GLY A 118 4.79 -4.25 17.92
C GLY A 118 3.43 -3.74 18.39
N GLY A 119 2.62 -3.33 17.43
CA GLY A 119 1.36 -2.61 17.62
C GLY A 119 0.15 -3.32 17.04
N GLY A 120 0.21 -4.62 16.77
CA GLY A 120 -0.92 -5.34 16.17
C GLY A 120 -2.14 -5.38 17.09
N ARG A 121 -3.27 -4.86 16.61
CA ARG A 121 -4.58 -5.00 17.26
C ARG A 121 -5.52 -5.81 16.38
N CYS A 122 -5.95 -6.95 16.86
CA CYS A 122 -6.94 -7.78 16.20
C CYS A 122 -8.28 -7.06 16.08
N VAL A 123 -8.95 -7.26 14.95
CA VAL A 123 -10.26 -6.65 14.65
C VAL A 123 -11.30 -7.77 14.58
N ASP A 124 -12.49 -7.52 15.13
CA ASP A 124 -13.62 -8.45 15.13
C ASP A 124 -13.29 -9.83 15.74
N CYS A 125 -12.79 -9.83 16.97
CA CYS A 125 -12.54 -11.06 17.73
C CYS A 125 -13.78 -11.97 17.76
N LYS A 126 -13.60 -13.19 17.23
CA LYS A 126 -14.56 -14.29 17.12
C LYS A 126 -14.52 -15.17 18.38
N HIS A 127 -15.35 -16.21 18.40
CA HIS A 127 -15.38 -17.23 19.46
C HIS A 127 -15.59 -16.64 20.88
N ASN A 128 -16.31 -15.51 20.98
CA ASN A 128 -16.56 -14.79 22.24
C ASN A 128 -15.28 -14.36 22.99
N THR A 129 -14.25 -14.01 22.23
CA THR A 129 -13.00 -13.45 22.76
C THR A 129 -12.94 -11.94 22.58
N GLU A 130 -12.08 -11.30 23.35
CA GLU A 130 -11.76 -9.87 23.29
C GLU A 130 -10.33 -9.63 23.79
N GLY A 131 -9.88 -8.37 23.81
CA GLY A 131 -8.50 -7.99 24.06
C GLY A 131 -7.77 -7.58 22.77
N PHE A 132 -6.53 -7.11 22.90
CA PHE A 132 -5.77 -6.63 21.73
C PHE A 132 -5.39 -7.76 20.78
N ASN A 133 -5.20 -8.97 21.33
CA ASN A 133 -4.80 -10.18 20.63
C ASN A 133 -5.93 -11.24 20.65
N CYS A 134 -7.15 -10.86 21.05
CA CYS A 134 -8.25 -11.79 21.32
C CYS A 134 -7.90 -12.85 22.39
N GLU A 135 -7.11 -12.45 23.39
CA GLU A 135 -6.51 -13.33 24.39
C GLU A 135 -7.40 -13.69 25.58
N ARG A 136 -8.51 -12.95 25.78
CA ARG A 136 -9.41 -13.13 26.93
C ARG A 136 -10.85 -13.37 26.46
N CYS A 137 -11.63 -14.03 27.31
CA CYS A 137 -13.06 -14.21 27.05
C CYS A 137 -13.80 -12.89 27.30
N LYS A 138 -14.85 -12.63 26.51
CA LYS A 138 -15.81 -11.57 26.79
C LYS A 138 -16.50 -11.81 28.12
N ASP A 139 -16.98 -10.75 28.75
CA ASP A 139 -17.81 -10.84 29.96
C ASP A 139 -18.96 -11.84 29.79
N GLY A 140 -19.13 -12.72 30.77
CA GLY A 140 -20.12 -13.80 30.75
C GLY A 140 -19.66 -15.09 30.05
N TYR A 141 -18.51 -15.11 29.40
CA TYR A 141 -17.89 -16.30 28.83
C TYR A 141 -16.68 -16.75 29.66
N TYR A 142 -16.39 -18.05 29.63
CA TYR A 142 -15.24 -18.63 30.29
C TYR A 142 -14.55 -19.63 29.38
N ARG A 143 -13.23 -19.78 29.54
CA ARG A 143 -12.48 -20.81 28.84
C ARG A 143 -12.93 -22.18 29.36
N PRO A 144 -13.41 -23.11 28.49
CA PRO A 144 -13.76 -24.45 28.91
C PRO A 144 -12.57 -25.10 29.62
N SER A 145 -12.82 -25.74 30.77
CA SER A 145 -11.80 -26.53 31.44
C SER A 145 -11.47 -27.73 30.55
N GLY A 146 -10.23 -27.78 30.07
CA GLY A 146 -9.64 -28.95 29.40
C GLY A 146 -8.89 -29.82 30.37
#